data_AF-A0A524PDT9-F1
#
_entry.id   AF-A0A524PDT9-F1
#
_cell.length_a   1.000
_cell.length_b   1.000
_cell.length_c   1.000
_cell.angle_alpha   90.00
_cell.angle_beta   90.00
_cell.angle_gamma   90.00
#
_symmetry.space_group_name_H-M   'P 1'
#
loop_
_entity.id
_entity.type
_entity.pdbx_description
1 polymer ?
#
loop_
_entity_poly.entity_id
_entity_poly.type
_entity_poly.pdbx_seq_one_letter_code
_entity_poly.pdbx_strand_id
1 'polypeptide(L)'
;MARRSLTLVLPPLLLAACGASTPTGTATALPPTPTEEPAVMTAPDFEHIKTIDGGELPFDAPYGVDTSSEGLVYVFDTKNQRVRVFDNAGEPRGGWGEPGTGPGQFNSLGFGSLALD
;
A
#
# COMPACT_ATOMS: atom_id res chain seq x y z
N MET A 1 35.77 -31.96 12.98
CA MET A 1 34.68 -31.94 11.97
C MET A 1 33.64 -32.97 12.37
N ALA A 2 32.56 -32.54 13.03
CA ALA A 2 31.49 -33.45 13.48
C ALA A 2 30.38 -33.53 12.43
N ARG A 3 30.18 -34.73 11.87
CA ARG A 3 29.08 -35.05 10.96
C ARG A 3 27.81 -35.22 11.79
N ARG A 4 26.79 -34.40 11.54
CA ARG A 4 25.45 -34.59 12.11
C ARG A 4 24.63 -35.42 11.15
N SER A 5 24.43 -36.69 11.51
CA SER A 5 23.51 -37.61 10.83
C SER A 5 22.06 -37.22 11.16
N LEU A 6 21.24 -37.00 10.15
CA LEU A 6 19.81 -36.72 10.27
C LEU A 6 19.04 -38.02 10.01
N THR A 7 18.47 -38.63 11.05
CA THR A 7 17.66 -39.84 10.93
C THR A 7 16.20 -39.45 10.74
N LEU A 8 15.63 -39.73 9.56
CA LEU A 8 14.23 -39.51 9.25
C LEU A 8 13.40 -40.70 9.78
N VAL A 9 12.52 -40.47 10.76
CA VAL A 9 11.61 -41.50 11.29
C VAL A 9 10.26 -41.34 10.63
N LEU A 10 9.89 -42.30 9.76
CA LEU A 10 8.53 -42.42 9.22
C LEU A 10 7.67 -43.23 10.19
N PRO A 11 6.45 -42.78 10.54
CA PRO A 11 5.54 -43.58 11.35
C PRO A 11 4.86 -44.67 10.50
N PRO A 12 4.51 -45.82 11.11
CA PRO A 12 3.91 -46.95 10.42
C PRO A 12 2.44 -46.70 10.06
N LEU A 13 2.05 -47.08 8.83
CA LEU A 13 0.64 -47.23 8.45
C LEU A 13 0.00 -48.32 9.33
N LEU A 14 -0.96 -47.94 10.16
CA LEU A 14 -1.79 -48.88 10.91
C LEU A 14 -3.16 -48.99 10.24
N LEU A 15 -3.39 -50.15 9.61
CA LEU A 15 -4.70 -50.59 9.12
C LEU A 15 -5.54 -51.00 10.34
N ALA A 16 -6.59 -50.24 10.67
CA ALA A 16 -7.52 -50.58 11.74
C ALA A 16 -8.91 -50.85 11.16
N ALA A 17 -9.43 -52.02 11.55
CA ALA A 17 -10.65 -52.64 11.06
C ALA A 17 -11.93 -51.87 11.41
N CYS A 18 -12.94 -52.06 10.55
CA CYS A 18 -14.31 -51.60 10.74
C CYS A 18 -14.93 -52.26 11.98
N GLY A 19 -15.26 -51.46 12.99
CA GLY A 19 -16.07 -51.84 14.14
C GLY A 19 -17.30 -50.95 14.19
N ALA A 20 -18.47 -51.50 13.86
CA ALA A 20 -19.75 -50.83 14.04
C ALA A 20 -20.02 -50.68 15.54
N SER A 21 -20.06 -49.44 16.02
CA SER A 21 -20.60 -49.09 17.33
C SER A 21 -21.45 -47.86 17.12
N THR A 22 -22.75 -47.99 17.35
CA THR A 22 -23.71 -46.90 17.32
C THR A 22 -23.51 -46.04 18.56
N PRO A 23 -23.05 -44.78 18.48
CA PRO A 23 -23.34 -43.82 19.53
C PRO A 23 -24.76 -43.30 19.30
N THR A 24 -25.67 -43.64 20.21
CA THR A 24 -26.90 -42.87 20.45
C THR A 24 -26.47 -41.49 20.96
N GLY A 25 -26.10 -40.61 20.04
CA GLY A 25 -25.87 -39.20 20.32
C GLY A 25 -27.20 -38.49 20.24
N THR A 26 -27.73 -38.07 21.39
CA THR A 26 -28.69 -36.96 21.44
C THR A 26 -28.06 -35.79 20.70
N ALA A 27 -28.66 -35.37 19.59
CA ALA A 27 -28.23 -34.19 18.86
C ALA A 27 -28.42 -32.97 19.77
N THR A 28 -27.39 -32.63 20.55
CA THR A 28 -27.23 -31.31 21.13
C THR A 28 -27.21 -30.35 19.95
N ALA A 29 -28.23 -29.51 19.83
CA ALA A 29 -28.26 -28.45 18.85
C ALA A 29 -26.95 -27.66 18.95
N LEU A 30 -26.26 -27.48 17.82
CA LEU A 30 -25.11 -26.61 17.71
C LEU A 30 -25.48 -25.24 18.31
N PRO A 31 -24.63 -24.62 19.15
CA PRO A 31 -24.86 -23.24 19.54
C PRO A 31 -25.00 -22.40 18.26
N PRO A 32 -25.90 -21.40 18.21
CA PRO A 32 -26.02 -20.56 17.04
C PRO A 32 -24.64 -19.97 16.75
N THR A 33 -24.17 -20.11 15.50
CA THR A 33 -23.00 -19.41 15.01
C THR A 33 -23.14 -17.94 15.42
N PRO A 34 -22.16 -17.33 16.13
CA PRO A 34 -22.22 -15.90 16.34
C PRO A 34 -22.31 -15.29 14.94
N THR A 35 -23.45 -14.65 14.67
CA THR A 35 -23.65 -13.88 13.46
C THR A 35 -22.76 -12.67 13.64
N GLU A 36 -21.48 -12.82 13.33
CA GLU A 36 -20.56 -11.71 13.21
C GLU A 36 -21.04 -10.94 11.99
N GLU A 37 -21.85 -9.91 12.26
CA GLU A 37 -22.17 -8.86 11.31
C GLU A 37 -20.82 -8.44 10.69
N PRO A 38 -20.66 -8.49 9.36
CA PRO A 38 -19.38 -8.19 8.74
C PRO A 38 -18.97 -6.84 9.29
N ALA A 39 -17.84 -6.77 10.01
CA ALA A 39 -17.36 -5.52 10.58
C ALA A 39 -17.39 -4.49 9.46
N VAL A 40 -18.36 -3.57 9.55
CA VAL A 40 -18.50 -2.50 8.58
C VAL A 40 -17.29 -1.64 8.86
N MET A 41 -16.20 -1.90 8.14
CA MET A 41 -15.10 -0.98 8.01
C MET A 41 -15.67 0.22 7.25
N THR A 42 -16.44 1.06 7.93
CA THR A 42 -16.73 2.40 7.46
C THR A 42 -15.38 3.08 7.36
N ALA A 43 -14.92 3.29 6.13
CA ALA A 43 -13.74 4.09 5.87
C ALA A 43 -13.90 5.41 6.63
N PRO A 44 -12.81 5.95 7.22
CA PRO A 44 -12.90 7.25 7.87
C PRO A 44 -13.44 8.27 6.86
N ASP A 45 -14.29 9.17 7.34
CA ASP A 45 -14.70 10.31 6.54
C ASP A 45 -13.45 11.15 6.24
N PHE A 46 -13.07 11.20 4.96
CA PHE A 46 -11.95 12.03 4.53
C PHE A 46 -12.44 13.48 4.41
N GLU A 47 -11.81 14.37 5.16
CA GLU A 47 -12.02 15.81 5.01
C GLU A 47 -11.13 16.35 3.88
N HIS A 48 -11.73 17.13 2.98
CA HIS A 48 -10.96 17.91 2.03
C HIS A 48 -10.25 19.06 2.77
N ILE A 49 -8.95 18.92 3.02
CA ILE A 49 -8.18 19.91 3.77
C ILE A 49 -7.77 21.13 2.94
N LYS A 50 -7.41 20.92 1.67
CA LYS A 50 -6.84 21.96 0.80
C LYS A 50 -6.73 21.49 -0.65
N THR A 51 -6.81 22.44 -1.56
CA THR A 51 -6.39 22.30 -2.95
C THR A 51 -5.13 23.14 -3.18
N ILE A 52 -4.10 22.55 -3.79
CA ILE A 52 -2.95 23.26 -4.37
C ILE A 52 -3.16 23.21 -5.89
N ASP A 53 -3.57 24.32 -6.48
CA ASP A 53 -3.94 24.41 -7.91
C ASP A 53 -2.78 24.82 -8.83
N GLY A 54 -1.67 25.25 -8.23
CA GLY A 54 -0.47 25.69 -8.92
C GLY A 54 -0.36 27.21 -9.08
N GLY A 55 -1.41 27.97 -8.77
CA GLY A 55 -1.44 29.43 -8.86
C GLY A 55 -1.06 29.96 -10.24
N GLU A 56 -0.17 30.96 -10.27
CA GLU A 56 0.33 31.63 -11.50
C GLU A 56 1.00 30.69 -12.52
N LEU A 57 1.39 29.49 -12.08
CA LEU A 57 1.98 28.46 -12.94
C LEU A 57 1.06 27.23 -12.93
N PRO A 58 0.13 27.08 -13.88
CA PRO A 58 -0.80 25.95 -13.87
C PRO A 58 -0.07 24.62 -14.05
N PHE A 59 -0.59 23.59 -13.40
CA PHE A 59 -0.11 22.22 -13.60
C PHE A 59 -0.57 21.64 -14.94
N ASP A 60 0.23 20.75 -15.50
CA ASP A 60 -0.16 19.89 -16.60
C ASP A 60 0.22 18.43 -16.28
N ALA A 61 -0.82 17.64 -15.99
CA ALA A 61 -0.73 16.25 -15.59
C ALA A 61 0.21 15.99 -14.38
N PRO A 62 -0.05 16.58 -13.20
CA PRO A 62 0.78 16.35 -12.01
C PRO A 62 0.51 14.94 -11.44
N TYR A 63 1.35 13.97 -11.77
CA TYR A 63 1.09 12.56 -11.43
C TYR A 63 1.83 12.10 -10.18
N GLY A 64 2.94 12.76 -9.83
CA GLY A 64 3.74 12.41 -8.66
C GLY A 64 3.56 13.45 -7.56
N VAL A 65 3.31 13.00 -6.34
CA VAL A 65 3.34 13.83 -5.15
C VAL A 65 4.01 13.07 -4.02
N ASP A 66 4.85 13.76 -3.24
CA ASP A 66 5.39 13.23 -1.99
C ASP A 66 5.69 14.38 -1.01
N THR A 67 5.92 14.04 0.26
CA THR A 67 6.14 15.01 1.34
C THR A 67 7.44 14.74 2.09
N SER A 68 8.19 15.80 2.43
CA SER A 68 9.33 15.67 3.35
C SER A 68 8.89 15.67 4.81
N SER A 69 9.77 15.19 5.68
CA SER A 69 9.60 15.25 7.15
C SER A 69 9.51 16.69 7.69
N GLU A 70 9.98 17.67 6.93
CA GLU A 70 9.89 19.10 7.25
C GLU A 70 8.52 19.71 6.87
N GLY A 71 7.62 18.94 6.24
CA GLY A 71 6.32 19.43 5.80
C GLY A 71 6.38 20.23 4.49
N LEU A 72 7.31 19.88 3.60
CA LEU A 72 7.28 20.35 2.22
C LEU A 72 6.55 19.33 1.35
N VAL A 73 5.73 19.82 0.43
CA VAL A 73 5.00 19.04 -0.57
C VAL A 73 5.71 19.19 -1.90
N TYR A 74 6.18 18.08 -2.45
CA TYR A 74 6.83 18.03 -3.76
C TYR A 74 5.85 17.45 -4.77
N VAL A 75 5.60 18.17 -5.85
CA VAL A 75 4.71 17.75 -6.93
C VAL A 75 5.52 17.67 -8.20
N PHE A 76 5.48 16.53 -8.87
CA PHE A 76 6.02 16.38 -10.21
C PHE A 76 4.97 16.77 -11.24
N ASP A 77 5.16 17.94 -11.84
CA ASP A 77 4.32 18.54 -12.88
C ASP A 77 4.71 17.94 -14.24
N THR A 78 4.27 16.71 -14.46
CA THR A 78 4.85 15.76 -15.42
C THR A 78 5.03 16.30 -16.83
N LYS A 79 4.00 16.91 -17.42
CA LYS A 79 4.08 17.39 -18.81
C LYS A 79 4.82 18.70 -18.94
N ASN A 80 4.81 19.51 -17.90
CA ASN A 80 5.72 20.66 -17.80
C ASN A 80 7.15 20.23 -17.45
N GLN A 81 7.38 18.94 -17.18
CA GLN A 81 8.69 18.33 -16.96
C GLN A 81 9.48 19.11 -15.90
N ARG A 82 8.85 19.35 -14.75
CA ARG A 82 9.42 20.07 -13.61
C ARG A 82 8.91 19.55 -12.28
N VAL A 83 9.71 19.71 -11.24
CA VAL A 83 9.30 19.51 -9.84
C VAL A 83 8.94 20.87 -9.25
N ARG A 84 7.82 20.94 -8.53
CA ARG A 84 7.39 22.11 -7.77
C ARG A 84 7.34 21.78 -6.29
N VAL A 85 7.77 22.71 -5.46
CA VAL A 85 7.85 22.55 -4.01
C VAL A 85 6.93 23.57 -3.36
N PHE A 86 6.08 23.11 -2.46
CA PHE A 86 5.17 23.91 -1.67
C PHE A 86 5.39 23.63 -0.20
N ASP A 87 4.96 24.54 0.68
CA ASP A 87 4.82 24.22 2.10
C ASP A 87 3.43 23.64 2.40
N ASN A 88 3.22 23.25 3.66
CA ASN A 88 1.91 22.81 4.17
C ASN A 88 0.78 23.84 4.04
N ALA A 89 1.10 25.14 3.85
CA ALA A 89 0.11 26.17 3.59
C ALA A 89 -0.29 26.22 2.09
N GLY A 90 0.43 25.53 1.21
CA GLY A 90 0.25 25.56 -0.23
C GLY A 90 1.02 26.69 -0.91
N GLU A 91 1.89 27.39 -0.17
CA GLU A 91 2.69 28.50 -0.71
C GLU A 91 3.90 27.94 -1.48
N PRO A 92 4.22 28.48 -2.66
CA PRO A 92 5.34 28.02 -3.46
C PRO A 92 6.67 28.33 -2.76
N ARG A 93 7.48 27.29 -2.56
CA ARG A 93 8.83 27.40 -1.98
C ARG A 93 9.94 27.29 -3.03
N GLY A 94 9.61 26.85 -4.23
CA GLY A 94 10.52 26.79 -5.37
C GLY A 94 10.22 25.62 -6.28
N GLY A 95 11.23 25.18 -7.02
CA GLY A 95 11.14 24.07 -7.95
C GLY A 95 12.35 24.01 -8.86
N TRP A 96 12.44 22.93 -9.62
CA TRP A 96 13.51 22.74 -10.59
C TRP A 96 13.06 21.89 -11.77
N GLY A 97 13.85 22.00 -12.83
CA GLY A 97 13.73 21.22 -14.04
C GLY A 97 12.89 21.83 -15.13
N GLU A 98 13.12 21.28 -16.30
CA GLU A 98 12.60 21.73 -17.58
C GLU A 98 12.68 20.57 -18.57
N PRO A 99 11.99 20.67 -19.72
CA PRO A 99 12.12 19.68 -20.78
C PRO A 99 13.54 19.48 -21.29
N GLY A 100 13.97 18.23 -21.39
CA GLY A 100 15.22 17.84 -22.05
C GLY A 100 15.92 16.64 -21.44
N THR A 101 17.16 16.42 -21.85
CA THR A 101 17.98 15.25 -21.48
C THR A 101 19.28 15.62 -20.76
N GLY A 102 19.53 16.91 -20.54
CA GLY A 102 20.67 17.41 -19.79
C GLY A 102 20.51 17.29 -18.27
N PRO A 103 21.56 17.62 -17.49
CA PRO A 103 21.49 17.65 -16.03
C PRO A 103 20.35 18.56 -15.55
N GLY A 104 19.51 18.04 -14.65
CA GLY A 104 18.35 18.74 -14.11
C GLY A 104 17.14 18.82 -15.06
N GLN A 105 17.26 18.33 -16.30
CA GLN A 105 16.15 18.28 -17.24
C GLN A 105 15.43 16.93 -17.18
N PHE A 106 14.17 16.92 -17.57
CA PHE A 106 13.34 15.73 -17.61
C PHE A 106 12.83 15.48 -19.02
N ASN A 107 12.79 14.20 -19.42
CA ASN A 107 12.17 13.76 -20.66
C ASN A 107 11.13 12.68 -20.35
N SER A 108 10.12 13.05 -19.56
CA SER A 108 9.04 12.13 -19.22
C SER A 108 8.00 12.10 -20.33
N LEU A 109 7.72 10.90 -20.84
CA LEU A 109 6.67 10.63 -21.83
C LEU A 109 5.42 9.97 -21.20
N GLY A 110 5.26 9.96 -19.86
CA GLY A 110 4.16 9.23 -19.19
C GLY A 110 3.97 9.52 -17.70
N PHE A 111 3.22 8.65 -17.00
CA PHE A 111 2.91 8.75 -15.56
C PHE A 111 4.19 8.77 -14.70
N GLY A 112 4.52 9.92 -14.12
CA GLY A 112 5.64 10.03 -13.18
C GLY A 112 5.17 9.80 -11.74
N SER A 113 5.93 9.00 -10.98
CA SER A 113 5.80 8.90 -9.52
C SER A 113 6.98 9.61 -8.86
N LEU A 114 6.75 10.27 -7.74
CA LEU A 114 7.80 10.83 -6.90
C LEU A 114 7.93 9.99 -5.62
N ALA A 115 9.16 9.75 -5.19
CA ALA A 115 9.46 9.15 -3.90
C ALA A 115 10.69 9.85 -3.33
N LEU A 116 10.55 10.43 -2.15
CA LEU A 116 11.58 10.99 -1.30
C LEU A 116 12.02 9.88 -0.33
N ASP A 117 13.28 9.91 0.10
CA ASP A 117 13.84 8.91 1.01
C ASP A 117 13.59 9.20 2.50
#